data_AF-A0A8S3HUA7-F1
#
_entry.id   AF-A0A8S3HUA7-F1
#
_cell.length_a   1.000
_cell.length_b   1.000
_cell.length_c   1.000
_cell.angle_alpha   90.00
_cell.angle_beta   90.00
_cell.angle_gamma   90.00
#
_symmetry.space_group_name_H-M   'P 1'
#
loop_
_entity.id
_entity.type
_entity.pdbx_description
1 polymer ?
#
loop_
_entity_poly.entity_id
_entity_poly.type
_entity_poly.pdbx_seq_one_letter_code
_entity_poly.pdbx_strand_id
1 'polypeptide(L)'
;PGSNSTVDLHALTGWIPELVSLHQPDSTFDKDKEFDRMFERFHAGHVLITVATPNLSKEEEDRSGLVSSHAYALLDMRKIGAHKLIMLKNPWSHLEWKGNFSDFDTRNWTPELVKALNYDPKLQVDVDNGVFWIDYNSLCHHFENFYLNWSPSLFSHTSCIHNSWPARQGPVKDLYNLGDNPQYVLRAQPKIKSTIWILLTRHITERQDFAVNRVFITLFVYKNGGNKVYYPNEIKPLQDSVKTNS
;
A
#
# COMPACT_ATOMS: atom_id res chain seq x y z
N PRO A 1 -12.23 8.39 9.61
CA PRO A 1 -11.65 7.11 9.15
C PRO A 1 -11.11 7.28 7.74
N GLY A 2 -9.80 7.50 7.60
CA GLY A 2 -9.14 7.45 6.30
C GLY A 2 -9.12 6.01 5.82
N SER A 3 -9.74 5.74 4.68
CA SER A 3 -9.88 4.40 4.11
C SER A 3 -8.52 3.87 3.64
N ASN A 4 -8.12 2.70 4.13
CA ASN A 4 -7.05 1.93 3.50
C ASN A 4 -7.56 1.35 2.18
N SER A 5 -7.24 2.03 1.08
CA SER A 5 -7.70 1.66 -0.27
C SER A 5 -7.26 0.26 -0.71
N THR A 6 -6.17 -0.29 -0.15
CA THR A 6 -5.74 -1.65 -0.53
C THR A 6 -6.76 -2.72 -0.19
N VAL A 7 -7.54 -2.54 0.88
CA VAL A 7 -8.58 -3.49 1.30
C VAL A 7 -9.72 -3.48 0.29
N ASP A 8 -10.17 -2.29 -0.11
CA ASP A 8 -11.24 -2.12 -1.09
C ASP A 8 -10.81 -2.67 -2.46
N LEU A 9 -9.60 -2.33 -2.91
CA LEU A 9 -9.05 -2.85 -4.17
C LEU A 9 -8.86 -4.37 -4.12
N HIS A 10 -8.45 -4.93 -2.98
CA HIS A 10 -8.36 -6.39 -2.82
C HIS A 10 -9.74 -7.04 -2.93
N ALA A 11 -10.75 -6.49 -2.27
CA ALA A 11 -12.12 -7.00 -2.35
C ALA A 11 -12.70 -6.95 -3.78
N LEU A 12 -12.36 -5.91 -4.55
CA LEU A 12 -12.85 -5.72 -5.92
C LEU A 12 -12.12 -6.56 -6.96
N THR A 13 -10.82 -6.83 -6.77
CA THR A 13 -9.95 -7.38 -7.82
C THR A 13 -9.34 -8.74 -7.46
N GLY A 14 -9.28 -9.08 -6.17
CA GLY A 14 -8.48 -10.20 -5.66
C GLY A 14 -6.97 -9.95 -5.68
N TRP A 15 -6.50 -8.75 -6.02
CA TRP A 15 -5.08 -8.42 -6.09
C TRP A 15 -4.46 -8.25 -4.70
N ILE A 16 -3.22 -8.67 -4.54
CA ILE A 16 -2.58 -8.88 -3.24
C ILE A 16 -2.12 -7.54 -2.65
N PRO A 17 -2.64 -7.11 -1.49
CA PRO A 17 -2.35 -5.80 -0.94
C PRO A 17 -0.95 -5.71 -0.30
N GLU A 18 -0.31 -4.56 -0.41
CA GLU A 18 0.91 -4.16 0.30
C GLU A 18 0.82 -2.67 0.67
N LEU A 19 1.18 -2.33 1.90
CA LEU A 19 1.30 -0.96 2.37
C LEU A 19 2.79 -0.60 2.45
N VAL A 20 3.19 0.46 1.74
CA VAL A 20 4.56 0.99 1.79
C VAL A 20 4.52 2.38 2.40
N SER A 21 5.03 2.50 3.63
CA SER A 21 5.14 3.79 4.32
C SER A 21 6.38 4.55 3.87
N LEU A 22 6.20 5.84 3.56
CA LEU A 22 7.23 6.74 3.07
C LEU A 22 8.11 7.32 4.18
N HIS A 23 7.63 7.32 5.42
CA HIS A 23 8.28 7.96 6.56
C HIS A 23 8.62 6.96 7.66
N GLN A 24 9.30 5.87 7.31
CA GLN A 24 9.71 4.87 8.29
C GLN A 24 10.81 5.42 9.24
N PRO A 25 10.66 5.25 10.57
CA PRO A 25 11.62 5.74 11.57
C PRO A 25 13.06 5.21 11.37
N ASP A 26 13.20 4.00 10.85
CA ASP A 26 14.48 3.29 10.75
C ASP A 26 15.12 3.35 9.34
N SER A 27 14.63 4.25 8.47
CA SER A 27 15.14 4.60 7.13
C SER A 27 15.55 3.44 6.20
N THR A 28 14.87 2.29 6.26
CA THR A 28 15.08 1.21 5.25
C THR A 28 14.43 1.50 3.89
N PHE A 29 13.63 2.56 3.82
CA PHE A 29 12.95 2.99 2.60
C PHE A 29 13.93 3.63 1.62
N ASP A 30 14.19 2.93 0.51
CA ASP A 30 14.93 3.44 -0.62
C ASP A 30 13.94 3.96 -1.67
N LYS A 31 13.77 5.29 -1.71
CA LYS A 31 12.85 5.96 -2.62
C LYS A 31 13.12 5.60 -4.09
N ASP A 32 14.38 5.54 -4.49
CA ASP A 32 14.70 5.40 -5.90
C ASP A 32 14.44 3.97 -6.37
N LYS A 33 14.77 2.99 -5.53
CA LYS A 33 14.46 1.59 -5.75
C LYS A 33 12.96 1.32 -5.75
N GLU A 34 12.20 1.93 -4.84
CA GLU A 34 10.75 1.73 -4.81
C GLU A 34 10.08 2.38 -6.03
N PHE A 35 10.52 3.57 -6.44
CA PHE A 35 10.04 4.17 -7.69
C PHE A 35 10.27 3.23 -8.88
N ASP A 36 11.49 2.72 -9.06
CA ASP A 36 11.81 1.86 -10.20
C ASP A 36 11.01 0.54 -10.14
N ARG A 37 10.82 -0.05 -8.95
CA ARG A 37 9.94 -1.22 -8.73
C ARG A 37 8.50 -0.94 -9.15
N MET A 38 7.91 0.15 -8.68
CA MET A 38 6.55 0.54 -9.02
C MET A 38 6.43 0.85 -10.52
N PHE A 39 7.37 1.62 -11.08
CA PHE A 39 7.37 2.02 -12.48
C PHE A 39 7.36 0.83 -13.43
N GLU A 40 8.27 -0.14 -13.24
CA GLU A 40 8.34 -1.34 -14.07
C GLU A 40 7.05 -2.17 -14.01
N ARG A 41 6.50 -2.34 -12.80
CA ARG A 41 5.32 -3.18 -12.59
C ARG A 41 4.03 -2.50 -13.03
N PHE A 42 3.95 -1.18 -12.90
CA PHE A 42 2.82 -0.38 -13.36
C PHE A 42 2.68 -0.49 -14.88
N HIS A 43 3.76 -0.26 -15.62
CA HIS A 43 3.76 -0.36 -17.08
C HIS A 43 3.56 -1.80 -17.59
N ALA A 44 3.92 -2.79 -16.79
CA ALA A 44 3.62 -4.19 -17.09
C ALA A 44 2.17 -4.60 -16.74
N GLY A 45 1.34 -3.69 -16.20
CA GLY A 45 -0.04 -3.99 -15.81
C GLY A 45 -0.14 -4.91 -14.58
N HIS A 46 0.89 -4.94 -13.73
CA HIS A 46 1.00 -5.87 -12.61
C HIS A 46 0.72 -5.24 -11.24
N VAL A 47 0.45 -3.94 -11.16
CA VAL A 47 0.16 -3.26 -9.90
C VAL A 47 -0.87 -2.14 -10.09
N LEU A 48 -1.80 -2.04 -9.15
CA LEU A 48 -2.66 -0.87 -8.97
C LEU A 48 -2.10 -0.06 -7.80
N ILE A 49 -2.04 1.26 -7.97
CA ILE A 49 -1.38 2.14 -7.00
C ILE A 49 -2.31 3.28 -6.61
N THR A 50 -2.44 3.49 -5.31
CA THR A 50 -2.99 4.72 -4.75
C THR A 50 -2.03 5.27 -3.69
N VAL A 51 -2.14 6.56 -3.40
CA VAL A 51 -1.35 7.24 -2.37
C VAL A 51 -2.27 7.99 -1.44
N ALA A 52 -1.90 8.13 -0.16
CA ALA A 52 -2.65 8.98 0.76
C ALA A 52 -1.78 10.00 1.46
N THR A 53 -2.38 11.17 1.68
CA THR A 53 -1.84 12.24 2.49
C THR A 53 -2.02 11.93 3.98
N PRO A 54 -1.11 12.41 4.84
CA PRO A 54 -1.29 12.33 6.28
C PRO A 54 -2.38 13.32 6.73
N ASN A 55 -2.55 13.46 8.04
CA ASN A 55 -3.33 14.58 8.58
C ASN A 55 -2.54 15.90 8.42
N LEU A 56 -2.89 16.66 7.38
CA LEU A 56 -2.30 17.96 7.06
C LEU A 56 -2.96 19.09 7.84
N SER A 57 -2.19 20.13 8.19
CA SER A 57 -2.74 21.37 8.73
C SER A 57 -3.50 22.16 7.65
N LYS A 58 -4.37 23.08 8.04
CA LYS A 58 -5.13 23.89 7.08
C LYS A 58 -4.21 24.73 6.20
N GLU A 59 -3.14 25.26 6.77
CA GLU A 59 -2.10 26.01 6.06
C GLU A 59 -1.36 25.14 5.03
N GLU A 60 -1.12 23.87 5.36
CA GLU A 60 -0.49 22.92 4.44
C GLU A 60 -1.42 22.54 3.29
N GLU A 61 -2.70 22.29 3.56
CA GLU A 61 -3.71 22.06 2.52
C GLU A 61 -3.79 23.26 1.57
N ASP A 62 -3.92 24.48 2.10
CA ASP A 62 -4.09 25.68 1.30
C ASP A 62 -2.85 25.97 0.44
N ARG A 63 -1.65 25.74 0.99
CA ARG A 63 -0.36 25.92 0.31
C ARG A 63 -0.10 24.86 -0.76
N SER A 64 -0.35 23.59 -0.45
CA SER A 64 -0.05 22.47 -1.35
C SER A 64 -1.15 22.22 -2.39
N GLY A 65 -2.39 22.58 -2.06
CA GLY A 65 -3.57 22.18 -2.82
C GLY A 65 -4.02 20.73 -2.57
N LEU A 66 -3.33 20.00 -1.69
CA LEU A 66 -3.70 18.64 -1.31
C LEU A 66 -4.73 18.64 -0.19
N VAL A 67 -5.54 17.58 -0.14
CA VAL A 67 -6.56 17.36 0.88
C VAL A 67 -5.95 16.49 1.99
N SER A 68 -6.21 16.83 3.24
CA SER A 68 -5.78 16.07 4.42
C SER A 68 -6.47 14.69 4.50
N SER A 69 -5.71 13.67 4.93
CA SER A 69 -6.20 12.30 5.18
C SER A 69 -6.98 11.70 4.01
N HIS A 70 -6.50 11.92 2.78
CA HIS A 70 -7.24 11.64 1.55
C HIS A 70 -6.43 10.78 0.58
N ALA A 71 -7.12 9.90 -0.14
CA ALA A 71 -6.53 8.97 -1.09
C ALA A 71 -6.63 9.50 -2.53
N TYR A 72 -5.55 9.35 -3.28
CA TYR A 72 -5.42 9.73 -4.68
C TYR A 72 -5.06 8.50 -5.52
N ALA A 73 -5.67 8.38 -6.69
CA ALA A 73 -5.34 7.31 -7.63
C ALA A 73 -4.12 7.70 -8.47
N LEU A 74 -3.17 6.78 -8.62
CA LEU A 74 -2.06 6.95 -9.55
C LEU A 74 -2.54 6.57 -10.95
N LEU A 75 -2.46 7.50 -11.89
CA LEU A 75 -2.91 7.32 -13.27
C LEU A 75 -1.78 7.05 -14.25
N ASP A 76 -0.59 7.61 -14.02
CA ASP A 76 0.59 7.40 -14.87
C ASP A 76 1.89 7.67 -14.10
N MET A 77 2.99 7.07 -14.56
CA MET A 77 4.35 7.31 -14.06
C MET A 77 5.28 7.54 -15.24
N ARG A 78 6.14 8.55 -15.18
CA ARG A 78 7.07 8.89 -16.28
C ARG A 78 8.47 9.15 -15.75
N LYS A 79 9.46 8.65 -16.49
CA LYS A 79 10.89 8.89 -16.25
C LYS A 79 11.47 9.57 -17.49
N ILE A 80 11.68 10.87 -17.43
CA ILE A 80 12.14 11.69 -18.57
C ILE A 80 13.41 12.45 -18.16
N GLY A 81 14.55 12.03 -18.71
CA GLY A 81 15.85 12.52 -18.25
C GLY A 81 16.06 12.23 -16.77
N ALA A 82 16.26 13.28 -15.98
CA ALA A 82 16.39 13.18 -14.53
C ALA A 82 15.04 13.26 -13.78
N HIS A 83 13.94 13.56 -14.46
CA HIS A 83 12.64 13.76 -13.84
C HIS A 83 11.89 12.45 -13.67
N LYS A 84 11.38 12.23 -12.45
CA LYS A 84 10.44 11.17 -12.08
C LYS A 84 9.10 11.84 -11.78
N LEU A 85 8.16 11.75 -12.70
CA LEU A 85 6.86 12.42 -12.63
C LEU A 85 5.76 11.38 -12.44
N ILE A 86 4.76 11.72 -11.63
CA ILE A 86 3.62 10.87 -11.34
C ILE A 86 2.36 11.69 -11.59
N MET A 87 1.40 11.11 -12.29
CA MET A 87 0.08 11.69 -12.51
C MET A 87 -0.88 11.12 -11.47
N LEU A 88 -1.50 12.00 -10.68
CA LEU A 88 -2.46 11.63 -9.65
C LEU A 88 -3.85 12.14 -9.99
N LYS A 89 -4.88 11.45 -9.51
CA LYS A 89 -6.28 11.86 -9.55
C LYS A 89 -6.83 12.00 -8.13
N ASN A 90 -7.33 13.19 -7.81
CA ASN A 90 -8.23 13.41 -6.68
C ASN A 90 -9.63 12.86 -7.03
N PRO A 91 -10.17 11.86 -6.32
CA PRO A 91 -11.51 11.33 -6.57
C PRO A 91 -12.63 12.38 -6.50
N TRP A 92 -12.44 13.47 -5.73
CA TRP A 92 -13.44 14.53 -5.63
C TRP A 92 -13.48 15.47 -6.84
N SER A 93 -12.54 15.32 -7.78
CA SER A 93 -12.48 16.09 -9.03
C SER A 93 -12.47 17.60 -8.83
N HIS A 94 -11.84 18.04 -7.74
CA HIS A 94 -11.46 19.43 -7.48
C HIS A 94 -10.22 19.45 -6.57
N LEU A 95 -9.59 20.61 -6.38
CA LEU A 95 -8.41 20.82 -5.51
C LEU A 95 -7.18 20.04 -5.98
N GLU A 96 -6.39 20.71 -6.81
CA GLU A 96 -5.20 20.18 -7.45
C GLU A 96 -3.92 20.71 -6.79
N TRP A 97 -2.84 19.97 -7.02
CA TRP A 97 -1.50 20.30 -6.57
C TRP A 97 -1.05 21.69 -7.07
N LYS A 98 -0.43 22.47 -6.18
CA LYS A 98 0.03 23.85 -6.43
C LYS A 98 1.55 24.01 -6.47
N GLY A 99 2.31 22.92 -6.34
CA GLY A 99 3.77 22.95 -6.29
C GLY A 99 4.43 22.67 -7.65
N ASN A 100 5.61 22.05 -7.61
CA ASN A 100 6.38 21.74 -8.82
C ASN A 100 5.57 20.87 -9.80
N PHE A 101 5.59 21.22 -11.09
CA PHE A 101 4.82 20.56 -12.15
C PHE A 101 3.30 20.68 -12.00
N SER A 102 2.80 21.60 -11.17
CA SER A 102 1.40 22.04 -11.24
C SER A 102 1.13 22.84 -12.52
N ASP A 103 -0.13 23.10 -12.82
CA ASP A 103 -0.53 23.87 -14.01
C ASP A 103 -0.12 25.33 -13.96
N PHE A 104 0.06 25.87 -12.75
CA PHE A 104 0.53 27.23 -12.51
C PHE A 104 2.06 27.33 -12.41
N ASP A 105 2.79 26.22 -12.49
CA ASP A 105 4.24 26.23 -12.41
C ASP A 105 4.87 26.75 -13.71
N THR A 106 5.51 27.91 -13.66
CA THR A 106 6.16 28.51 -14.83
C THR A 106 7.65 28.17 -14.94
N ARG A 107 8.21 27.42 -13.99
CA ARG A 107 9.66 27.22 -13.85
C ARG A 107 10.12 25.82 -14.21
N ASN A 108 9.41 24.78 -13.76
CA ASN A 108 9.89 23.40 -13.95
C ASN A 108 9.40 22.76 -15.26
N TRP A 109 8.31 23.26 -15.85
CA TRP A 109 7.84 22.80 -17.15
C TRP A 109 8.77 23.23 -18.28
N THR A 110 9.36 22.27 -18.99
CA THR A 110 10.16 22.52 -20.20
C THR A 110 9.40 22.08 -21.47
N PRO A 111 9.73 22.63 -22.65
CA PRO A 111 9.13 22.19 -23.90
C PRO A 111 9.29 20.69 -24.17
N GLU A 112 10.41 20.10 -23.75
CA GLU A 112 10.68 18.67 -23.87
C GLU A 112 9.71 17.85 -23.01
N LEU A 113 9.46 18.28 -21.76
CA LEU A 113 8.52 17.61 -20.85
C LEU A 113 7.08 17.71 -21.35
N VAL A 114 6.66 18.91 -21.76
CA VAL A 114 5.32 19.16 -22.34
C VAL A 114 5.07 18.24 -23.53
N LYS A 115 6.06 18.13 -24.43
CA LYS A 115 5.99 17.25 -25.59
C LYS A 115 5.98 15.76 -25.20
N ALA A 116 6.83 15.36 -24.26
CA ALA A 116 6.96 13.96 -23.86
C ALA A 116 5.75 13.43 -23.10
N LEU A 117 5.09 14.27 -22.30
CA LEU A 117 3.87 13.94 -21.57
C LEU A 117 2.59 14.18 -22.38
N ASN A 118 2.70 14.84 -23.54
CA ASN A 118 1.56 15.35 -24.29
C ASN A 118 0.61 16.16 -23.38
N TYR A 119 1.20 17.05 -22.57
CA TYR A 119 0.52 17.81 -21.53
C TYR A 119 0.96 19.26 -21.57
N ASP A 120 0.06 20.17 -21.95
CA ASP A 120 0.31 21.61 -21.89
C ASP A 120 -0.34 22.21 -20.63
N PRO A 121 0.43 22.59 -19.60
CA PRO A 121 -0.12 23.13 -18.36
C PRO A 121 -0.97 24.38 -18.60
N LYS A 122 -0.67 25.19 -19.63
CA LYS A 122 -1.43 26.41 -19.94
C LYS A 122 -2.85 26.13 -20.40
N LEU A 123 -3.09 24.94 -20.97
CA LEU A 123 -4.43 24.51 -21.39
C LEU A 123 -5.24 23.89 -20.26
N GLN A 124 -4.60 23.59 -19.12
CA GLN A 124 -5.24 22.93 -17.97
C GLN A 124 -5.60 23.88 -16.82
N VAL A 125 -5.09 25.12 -16.83
CA VAL A 125 -5.34 26.15 -15.80
C VAL A 125 -6.82 26.34 -15.45
N ASP A 126 -7.72 26.22 -16.43
CA ASP A 126 -9.17 26.40 -16.25
C ASP A 126 -9.94 25.06 -16.13
N VAL A 127 -9.23 23.93 -16.07
CA VAL A 127 -9.80 22.57 -16.04
C VAL A 127 -9.54 21.94 -14.68
N ASP A 128 -10.37 22.28 -13.69
CA ASP A 128 -10.31 21.60 -12.38
C ASP A 128 -11.04 20.26 -12.48
N ASN A 129 -10.30 19.22 -12.87
CA ASN A 129 -10.79 17.85 -12.94
C ASN A 129 -10.13 16.96 -11.88
N GLY A 130 -9.25 17.51 -11.05
CA GLY A 130 -8.52 16.83 -10.00
C GLY A 130 -7.37 15.97 -10.52
N VAL A 131 -6.94 16.10 -11.79
CA VAL A 131 -5.79 15.37 -12.36
C VAL A 131 -4.61 16.30 -12.44
N PHE A 132 -3.48 15.91 -11.87
CA PHE A 132 -2.28 16.74 -11.89
C PHE A 132 -1.01 15.88 -11.93
N TRP A 133 0.06 16.49 -12.44
CA TRP A 133 1.41 15.94 -12.34
C TRP A 133 2.10 16.46 -11.06
N ILE A 134 2.93 15.60 -10.46
CA ILE A 134 3.79 15.93 -9.33
C ILE A 134 5.12 15.22 -9.48
N ASP A 135 6.22 15.84 -9.04
CA ASP A 135 7.51 15.14 -9.00
C ASP A 135 7.59 14.17 -7.82
N TYR A 136 8.35 13.10 -8.01
CA TYR A 136 8.44 12.03 -7.02
C TYR A 136 9.03 12.49 -5.68
N ASN A 137 9.89 13.50 -5.64
CA ASN A 137 10.40 14.00 -4.36
C ASN A 137 9.33 14.80 -3.61
N SER A 138 8.55 15.63 -4.31
CA SER A 138 7.38 16.30 -3.73
C SER A 138 6.34 15.30 -3.23
N LEU A 139 6.07 14.22 -3.98
CA LEU A 139 5.19 13.16 -3.51
C LEU A 139 5.71 12.53 -2.21
N CYS A 140 6.97 12.10 -2.19
CA CYS A 140 7.59 11.52 -0.99
C CYS A 140 7.66 12.48 0.21
N HIS A 141 7.50 13.80 0.00
CA HIS A 141 7.47 14.79 1.08
C HIS A 141 6.06 15.01 1.63
N HIS A 142 5.04 14.99 0.78
CA HIS A 142 3.67 15.36 1.15
C HIS A 142 2.75 14.18 1.45
N PHE A 143 3.11 12.97 1.02
CA PHE A 143 2.30 11.76 1.18
C PHE A 143 2.92 10.83 2.20
N GLU A 144 2.08 10.07 2.89
CA GLU A 144 2.53 9.19 3.97
C GLU A 144 2.73 7.74 3.50
N ASN A 145 1.85 7.27 2.61
CA ASN A 145 1.79 5.86 2.25
C ASN A 145 1.48 5.66 0.77
N PHE A 146 2.16 4.68 0.17
CA PHE A 146 1.72 3.99 -1.03
C PHE A 146 0.87 2.77 -0.63
N TYR A 147 -0.27 2.64 -1.29
CA TYR A 147 -1.19 1.50 -1.20
C TYR A 147 -1.13 0.76 -2.52
N LEU A 148 -0.48 -0.41 -2.50
CA LEU A 148 -0.22 -1.22 -3.68
C LEU A 148 -1.10 -2.46 -3.66
N ASN A 149 -1.68 -2.81 -4.80
CA ASN A 149 -2.31 -4.11 -5.00
C ASN A 149 -1.60 -4.79 -6.16
N TRP A 150 -1.04 -5.97 -5.91
CA TRP A 150 -0.23 -6.72 -6.88
C TRP A 150 -1.05 -7.78 -7.59
N SER A 151 -0.87 -7.87 -8.91
CA SER A 151 -1.50 -8.89 -9.72
C SER A 151 -1.11 -10.30 -9.22
N PRO A 152 -2.08 -11.20 -8.97
CA PRO A 152 -1.80 -12.57 -8.58
C PRO A 152 -0.94 -13.33 -9.61
N SER A 153 -0.93 -12.89 -10.87
CA SER A 153 -0.11 -13.47 -11.95
C SER A 153 1.40 -13.42 -11.68
N LEU A 154 1.86 -12.53 -10.79
CA LEU A 154 3.26 -12.47 -10.35
C LEU A 154 3.68 -13.68 -9.51
N PHE A 155 2.72 -14.45 -8.98
CA PHE A 155 2.95 -15.55 -8.07
C PHE A 155 2.69 -16.88 -8.79
N SER A 156 3.74 -17.48 -9.34
CA SER A 156 3.64 -18.75 -10.07
C SER A 156 3.17 -19.92 -9.21
N HIS A 157 3.28 -19.80 -7.88
CA HIS A 157 2.82 -20.79 -6.93
C HIS A 157 1.99 -20.09 -5.85
N THR A 158 0.74 -20.53 -5.69
CA THR A 158 -0.19 -19.98 -4.69
C THR A 158 -0.94 -21.14 -4.04
N SER A 159 -1.17 -21.01 -2.74
CA SER A 159 -2.03 -21.91 -1.97
C SER A 159 -2.85 -21.07 -1.02
N CYS A 160 -4.14 -21.39 -0.89
CA CYS A 160 -5.05 -20.73 0.04
C CYS A 160 -5.65 -21.77 0.99
N ILE A 161 -5.75 -21.43 2.27
CA ILE A 161 -6.37 -22.26 3.29
C ILE A 161 -7.36 -21.40 4.05
N HIS A 162 -8.58 -21.91 4.19
CA HIS A 162 -9.63 -21.29 5.00
C HIS A 162 -9.83 -22.09 6.27
N ASN A 163 -9.99 -21.40 7.39
CA ASN A 163 -10.30 -22.02 8.67
C ASN A 163 -11.14 -21.06 9.53
N SER A 164 -11.75 -21.59 10.57
CA SER A 164 -12.58 -20.85 11.52
C SER A 164 -12.14 -21.15 12.94
N TRP A 165 -12.21 -20.15 13.82
CA TRP A 165 -12.07 -20.35 15.27
C TRP A 165 -13.44 -20.58 15.90
N PRO A 166 -13.75 -21.78 16.41
CA PRO A 166 -14.95 -21.98 17.19
C PRO A 166 -14.85 -21.19 18.49
N ALA A 167 -15.87 -20.40 18.84
CA ALA A 167 -15.87 -19.58 20.07
C ALA A 167 -15.70 -20.39 21.38
N ARG A 168 -15.86 -21.72 21.32
CA ARG A 168 -15.70 -22.63 22.45
C ARG A 168 -14.31 -23.27 22.54
N GLN A 169 -13.40 -22.98 21.60
CA GLN A 169 -12.12 -23.65 21.48
C GLN A 169 -10.96 -22.63 21.49
N GLY A 170 -9.93 -22.96 22.27
CA GLY A 170 -8.74 -22.14 22.44
C GLY A 170 -8.94 -20.96 23.39
N PRO A 171 -7.83 -20.31 23.80
CA PRO A 171 -7.92 -19.19 24.72
C PRO A 171 -8.38 -17.93 23.97
N VAL A 172 -9.22 -17.12 24.63
CA VAL A 172 -9.60 -15.77 24.13
C VAL A 172 -8.37 -14.88 23.95
N LYS A 173 -7.27 -15.19 24.66
CA LYS A 173 -5.98 -14.52 24.56
C LYS A 173 -4.87 -15.55 24.48
N ASP A 174 -4.03 -15.42 23.47
CA ASP A 174 -2.85 -16.24 23.19
C ASP A 174 -1.70 -16.10 24.21
N LEU A 175 -1.95 -15.57 25.41
CA LEU A 175 -0.92 -15.26 26.42
C LEU A 175 -0.27 -16.52 27.01
N TYR A 176 -1.01 -17.63 27.08
CA TYR A 176 -0.59 -18.82 27.84
C TYR A 176 -0.53 -20.10 27.01
N ASN A 177 -1.29 -20.20 25.91
CA ASN A 177 -1.32 -21.38 25.04
C ASN A 177 -1.59 -20.95 23.60
N LEU A 178 -0.78 -21.45 22.67
CA LEU A 178 -0.94 -21.31 21.22
C LEU A 178 -1.40 -22.61 20.56
N GLY A 179 -1.39 -23.72 21.30
CA GLY A 179 -1.61 -25.06 20.77
C GLY A 179 -3.02 -25.29 20.22
N ASP A 180 -4.02 -24.52 20.66
CA ASP A 180 -5.39 -24.65 20.16
C ASP A 180 -5.64 -23.84 18.89
N ASN A 181 -4.73 -22.92 18.53
CA ASN A 181 -4.81 -22.19 17.27
C ASN A 181 -4.48 -23.11 16.09
N PRO A 182 -5.09 -22.88 14.91
CA PRO A 182 -4.65 -23.51 13.67
C PRO A 182 -3.17 -23.21 13.40
N GLN A 183 -2.39 -24.25 13.15
CA GLN A 183 -0.99 -24.14 12.79
C GLN A 183 -0.74 -24.88 11.48
N TYR A 184 0.07 -24.28 10.62
CA TYR A 184 0.34 -24.79 9.28
C TYR A 184 1.85 -24.89 9.05
N VAL A 185 2.25 -25.87 8.24
CA VAL A 185 3.65 -26.04 7.85
C VAL A 185 3.84 -25.53 6.43
N LEU A 186 4.62 -24.46 6.28
CA LEU A 186 5.09 -23.98 4.99
C LEU A 186 6.37 -24.73 4.60
N ARG A 187 6.30 -25.52 3.52
CA ARG A 187 7.48 -26.16 2.92
C ARG A 187 7.81 -25.47 1.60
N ALA A 188 8.97 -24.84 1.54
CA ALA A 188 9.51 -24.24 0.33
C ALA A 188 10.91 -24.79 0.05
N GLN A 189 11.15 -25.24 -1.18
CA GLN A 189 12.45 -25.68 -1.67
C GLN A 189 12.83 -24.85 -2.90
N PRO A 190 13.09 -23.55 -2.72
CA PRO A 190 13.32 -22.68 -3.86
C PRO A 190 14.69 -22.98 -4.48
N LYS A 191 14.74 -23.10 -5.82
CA LYS A 191 16.01 -23.31 -6.57
C LYS A 191 16.88 -22.05 -6.63
N ILE A 192 16.26 -20.89 -6.48
CA ILE A 192 16.89 -19.57 -6.47
C ILE A 192 16.39 -18.79 -5.26
N LYS A 193 17.11 -17.76 -4.84
CA LYS A 193 16.62 -16.86 -3.77
C LYS A 193 15.24 -16.32 -4.17
N SER A 194 14.23 -16.62 -3.35
CA SER A 194 12.82 -16.32 -3.64
C SER A 194 12.18 -15.68 -2.43
N THR A 195 11.20 -14.81 -2.66
CA THR A 195 10.40 -14.18 -1.61
C THR A 195 9.08 -14.94 -1.48
N ILE A 196 8.65 -15.20 -0.25
CA ILE A 196 7.35 -15.80 0.02
C ILE A 196 6.47 -14.72 0.63
N TRP A 197 5.26 -14.58 0.08
CA TRP A 197 4.24 -13.68 0.59
C TRP A 197 3.20 -14.50 1.33
N ILE A 198 2.81 -14.04 2.52
CA ILE A 198 1.74 -14.66 3.29
C ILE A 198 0.71 -13.58 3.53
N LEU A 199 -0.47 -13.75 2.93
CA LEU A 199 -1.61 -12.89 3.12
C LEU A 199 -2.55 -13.53 4.15
N LEU A 200 -2.77 -12.83 5.26
CA LEU A 200 -3.75 -13.21 6.27
C LEU A 200 -4.99 -12.32 6.09
N THR A 201 -6.14 -12.93 5.83
CA THR A 201 -7.42 -12.21 5.66
C THR A 201 -8.46 -12.72 6.64
N ARG A 202 -9.32 -11.82 7.11
CA ARG A 202 -10.47 -12.17 7.93
C ARG A 202 -11.77 -12.07 7.14
N HIS A 203 -12.63 -13.08 7.27
CA HIS A 203 -14.01 -12.99 6.78
C HIS A 203 -14.84 -12.22 7.80
N ILE A 204 -15.23 -10.99 7.48
CA ILE A 204 -16.09 -10.17 8.35
C ILE A 204 -17.54 -10.37 7.91
N THR A 205 -18.31 -11.10 8.73
CA THR A 205 -19.71 -11.42 8.44
C THR A 205 -20.69 -10.44 9.09
N GLU A 206 -20.23 -9.62 10.04
CA GLU A 206 -21.06 -8.68 10.79
C GLU A 206 -20.61 -7.22 10.56
N ARG A 207 -21.52 -6.38 10.06
CA ARG A 207 -21.23 -4.95 9.81
C ARG A 207 -20.81 -4.19 11.07
N GLN A 208 -21.34 -4.57 12.23
CA GLN A 208 -21.00 -3.91 13.49
C GLN A 208 -19.55 -4.18 13.91
N ASP A 209 -19.04 -5.38 13.62
CA ASP A 209 -17.64 -5.72 13.85
C ASP A 209 -16.73 -4.93 12.91
N PHE A 210 -17.10 -4.79 11.62
CA PHE A 210 -16.38 -3.92 10.69
C PHE A 210 -16.33 -2.45 11.16
N ALA A 211 -17.44 -1.94 11.70
CA ALA A 211 -17.54 -0.55 12.13
C ALA A 211 -16.71 -0.24 13.39
N VAL A 212 -16.53 -1.21 14.29
CA VAL A 212 -15.88 -1.01 15.59
C VAL A 212 -14.51 -1.69 15.68
N ASN A 213 -14.19 -2.60 14.76
CA ASN A 213 -12.94 -3.38 14.69
C ASN A 213 -12.55 -4.01 16.02
N ARG A 214 -13.43 -4.84 16.59
CA ARG A 214 -13.24 -5.39 17.95
C ARG A 214 -12.30 -6.58 17.99
N VAL A 215 -12.14 -7.28 16.87
CA VAL A 215 -11.36 -8.51 16.79
C VAL A 215 -10.21 -8.33 15.81
N PHE A 216 -9.01 -8.66 16.31
CA PHE A 216 -7.77 -8.63 15.55
C PHE A 216 -7.31 -10.05 15.32
N ILE A 217 -6.71 -10.28 14.16
CA ILE A 217 -6.01 -11.52 13.85
C ILE A 217 -4.53 -11.23 13.66
N THR A 218 -3.71 -12.24 13.88
CA THR A 218 -2.25 -12.10 13.86
C THR A 218 -1.66 -13.41 13.38
N LEU A 219 -0.61 -13.32 12.57
CA LEU A 219 0.16 -14.46 12.12
C LEU A 219 1.56 -14.42 12.73
N PHE A 220 2.02 -15.56 13.21
CA PHE A 220 3.40 -15.78 13.62
C PHE A 220 4.05 -16.82 12.71
N VAL A 221 5.28 -16.56 12.29
CA VAL A 221 6.06 -17.48 11.46
C VAL A 221 7.25 -17.98 12.27
N TYR A 222 7.36 -19.29 12.45
CA TYR A 222 8.44 -19.92 13.21
C TYR A 222 9.29 -20.82 12.31
N LYS A 223 10.60 -20.89 12.61
CA LYS A 223 11.51 -21.86 12.00
C LYS A 223 11.80 -22.98 13.00
N ASN A 224 10.95 -24.00 13.04
CA ASN A 224 11.02 -25.09 14.04
C ASN A 224 10.89 -26.51 13.45
N GLY A 225 11.13 -26.67 12.14
CA GLY A 225 11.03 -27.97 11.47
C GLY A 225 9.60 -28.48 11.23
N GLY A 226 8.58 -27.64 11.43
CA GLY A 226 7.17 -28.00 11.26
C GLY A 226 6.55 -28.62 12.52
N ASN A 227 7.22 -28.51 13.66
CA ASN A 227 6.68 -28.92 14.95
C ASN A 227 5.59 -27.94 15.41
N LYS A 228 4.70 -28.41 16.27
CA LYS A 228 3.66 -27.56 16.86
C LYS A 228 4.29 -26.66 17.94
N VAL A 229 3.90 -25.38 17.96
CA VAL A 229 4.30 -24.42 19.00
C VAL A 229 3.19 -24.34 20.03
N TYR A 230 3.50 -24.54 21.30
CA TYR A 230 2.49 -24.53 22.35
C TYR A 230 2.54 -23.25 23.18
N TYR A 231 3.71 -22.64 23.35
CA TYR A 231 3.86 -21.47 24.22
C TYR A 231 4.48 -20.27 23.48
N PRO A 232 4.01 -19.04 23.73
CA PRO A 232 4.48 -17.84 23.01
C PRO A 232 5.99 -17.57 23.12
N ASN A 233 6.60 -17.94 24.23
CA ASN A 233 8.01 -17.69 24.52
C ASN A 233 8.92 -18.93 24.29
N GLU A 234 8.36 -20.03 23.77
CA GLU A 234 9.11 -21.26 23.52
C GLU A 234 10.16 -21.07 22.42
N ILE A 235 9.79 -20.35 21.36
CA ILE A 235 10.62 -20.11 20.19
C ILE A 235 10.44 -18.66 19.76
N LYS A 236 11.55 -17.95 19.49
CA LYS A 236 11.47 -16.60 18.93
C LYS A 236 10.91 -16.66 17.49
N PRO A 237 9.86 -15.89 17.16
CA PRO A 237 9.36 -15.79 15.79
C PRO A 237 10.46 -15.35 14.82
N LEU A 238 10.38 -15.82 13.57
CA LEU A 238 11.29 -15.41 12.49
C LEU A 238 11.08 -13.93 12.11
N GLN A 239 9.85 -13.46 12.23
CA GLN A 239 9.44 -12.08 12.00
C GLN A 239 8.43 -11.69 13.08
N ASP A 240 8.51 -10.44 13.52
CA ASP A 240 7.52 -9.89 14.45
C ASP A 240 6.12 -9.94 13.82
N SER A 241 5.14 -10.21 14.66
CA SER A 241 3.80 -10.49 14.20
C SER A 241 3.09 -9.23 13.70
N VAL A 242 2.44 -9.31 12.55
CA VAL A 242 1.59 -8.23 12.05
C VAL A 242 0.19 -8.39 12.62
N LYS A 243 -0.29 -7.37 13.34
CA LYS A 243 -1.67 -7.29 13.83
C LYS A 243 -2.54 -6.62 12.77
N THR A 244 -3.56 -7.31 12.30
CA THR A 244 -4.54 -6.77 11.35
C THR A 244 -5.96 -7.05 11.83
N ASN A 245 -6.90 -6.20 11.44
CA ASN A 245 -8.34 -6.34 11.69
C ASN A 245 -9.13 -6.70 10.42
N SER A 246 -8.48 -6.68 9.26
CA SER A 246 -9.02 -7.03 7.94
C SER A 246 -8.16 -8.10 7.27
#